data_AF-C9MWC8-F1
#
_entry.id   AF-C9MWC8-F1
#
_cell.length_a   1.000
_cell.length_b   1.000
_cell.length_c   1.000
_cell.angle_alpha   90.00
_cell.angle_beta   90.00
_cell.angle_gamma   90.00
#
_symmetry.space_group_name_H-M   'P 1'
#
loop_
_entity.id
_entity.type
_entity.pdbx_description
1 polymer ?
#
loop_
_entity_poly.entity_id
_entity_poly.type
_entity_poly.pdbx_seq_one_letter_code
_entity_poly.pdbx_strand_id
1 'polypeptide(L)'
;MKLTVFILKIWYNYIKDYRGKENFEVPVYYNADRKTWYAMFYAKDYKGVNKKYKKTGFKKKKEAQEYEYEFKKKIAKSMNMSFQSLYELYFEDYRKRHKPTAVNTVATFFRLHILPFFGEIEVNKITSFMIREWQNEMLEKEHGNGQLFSENSKSNIYATLKSMFNWATKYQNLNENPCKNMGTFGSKKNRSEMKIWSVNDFEKFIEVLELKNKEKNGKYSDSIIVFKILFWTGLRIGELLALSENDINLEGKFIDINKTFSHINKKDYITTPKTLGSIRKVLLPETLISDLQLYFSETSKINQNKKI
;
A
#
# COMPACT_ATOMS: atom_id res chain seq x y z
N MET A 1 0.51 55.48 -46.46
CA MET A 1 -0.81 54.93 -46.05
C MET A 1 -1.14 53.53 -46.60
N LYS A 2 -0.48 53.01 -47.66
CA LYS A 2 -0.80 51.69 -48.25
C LYS A 2 -0.11 50.49 -47.56
N LEU A 3 1.06 50.66 -46.96
CA LEU A 3 1.82 49.56 -46.35
C LEU A 3 1.21 49.10 -45.01
N THR A 4 0.73 50.04 -44.19
CA THR A 4 0.10 49.77 -42.89
C THR A 4 -1.21 49.01 -43.05
N VAL A 5 -2.02 49.36 -44.05
CA VAL A 5 -3.26 48.66 -44.37
C VAL A 5 -2.98 47.25 -44.89
N PHE A 6 -1.89 47.05 -45.66
CA PHE A 6 -1.49 45.74 -46.17
C PHE A 6 -1.00 44.81 -45.04
N ILE A 7 -0.18 45.31 -44.11
CA ILE A 7 0.28 44.56 -42.94
C ILE A 7 -0.88 44.20 -42.02
N LEU A 8 -1.82 45.13 -41.77
CA LEU A 8 -3.03 44.85 -41.01
C LEU A 8 -3.93 43.81 -41.70
N LYS A 9 -3.98 43.78 -43.03
CA LYS A 9 -4.74 42.78 -43.79
C LYS A 9 -4.09 41.40 -43.72
N ILE A 10 -2.76 41.33 -43.77
CA ILE A 10 -2.00 40.07 -43.57
C ILE A 10 -2.17 39.58 -42.14
N TRP A 11 -2.08 40.47 -41.14
CA TRP A 11 -2.24 40.10 -39.73
C TRP A 11 -3.68 39.69 -39.42
N TYR A 12 -4.67 40.38 -39.99
CA TYR A 12 -6.10 40.03 -39.89
C TYR A 12 -6.40 38.69 -40.56
N ASN A 13 -5.84 38.42 -41.76
CA ASN A 13 -6.01 37.13 -42.44
C ASN A 13 -5.27 36.00 -41.71
N TYR A 14 -4.06 36.24 -41.18
CA TYR A 14 -3.32 35.29 -40.35
C TYR A 14 -4.11 34.91 -39.09
N ILE A 15 -4.72 35.90 -38.42
CA ILE A 15 -5.60 35.66 -37.28
C ILE A 15 -6.89 34.95 -37.69
N LYS A 16 -7.45 35.25 -38.86
CA LYS A 16 -8.67 34.62 -39.37
C LYS A 16 -8.44 33.16 -39.75
N ASP A 17 -7.30 32.83 -40.34
CA ASP A 17 -6.90 31.47 -40.68
C ASP A 17 -6.58 30.64 -39.43
N TYR A 18 -6.04 31.26 -38.37
CA TYR A 18 -5.88 30.60 -37.05
C TYR A 18 -7.18 30.53 -36.23
N ARG A 19 -8.15 31.42 -36.46
CA ARG A 19 -9.48 31.37 -35.83
C ARG A 19 -10.43 30.38 -36.51
N GLY A 20 -10.00 29.74 -37.60
CA GLY A 20 -10.82 28.88 -38.44
C GLY A 20 -10.60 27.38 -38.28
N LYS A 21 -10.09 26.87 -37.15
CA LYS A 21 -10.00 25.40 -36.88
C LYS A 21 -9.71 24.96 -35.45
N GLU A 22 -10.13 25.71 -34.43
CA GLU A 22 -10.32 25.15 -33.09
C GLU A 22 -11.66 25.65 -32.57
N ASN A 23 -12.72 24.90 -32.85
CA ASN A 23 -13.79 24.83 -31.88
C ASN A 23 -13.12 24.36 -30.59
N PHE A 24 -12.89 25.28 -29.64
CA PHE A 24 -12.74 24.94 -28.24
C PHE A 24 -14.08 24.38 -27.75
N GLU A 25 -14.52 23.27 -28.34
CA GLU A 25 -15.45 22.37 -27.68
C GLU A 25 -14.70 21.90 -26.45
N VAL A 26 -15.06 22.49 -25.31
CA VAL A 26 -14.76 21.91 -24.02
C VAL A 26 -15.15 20.43 -24.15
N PRO A 27 -14.23 19.48 -24.01
CA PRO A 27 -14.44 18.06 -24.31
C PRO A 27 -15.30 17.38 -23.23
N VAL A 28 -16.41 18.02 -22.88
CA VAL A 28 -17.33 17.71 -21.81
C VAL A 28 -18.73 17.78 -22.36
N TYR A 29 -19.45 16.68 -22.20
CA TYR A 29 -20.70 16.41 -22.86
C TYR A 29 -21.73 15.95 -21.82
N TYR A 30 -23.01 16.23 -22.06
CA TYR A 30 -24.10 15.77 -21.20
C TYR A 30 -24.69 14.46 -21.73
N ASN A 31 -24.93 13.50 -20.85
CA ASN A 31 -25.67 12.27 -21.12
C ASN A 31 -27.08 12.42 -20.52
N ALA A 32 -28.07 12.60 -21.39
CA ALA A 32 -29.46 12.82 -20.99
C ALA A 32 -30.07 11.58 -20.32
N ASP A 33 -29.82 10.37 -20.85
CA ASP A 33 -30.38 9.11 -20.33
C ASP A 33 -29.99 8.86 -18.87
N ARG A 34 -28.72 9.14 -18.54
CA ARG A 34 -28.15 8.95 -17.21
C ARG A 34 -28.14 10.22 -16.37
N LYS A 35 -28.68 11.32 -16.90
CA LYS A 35 -28.66 12.67 -16.29
C LYS A 35 -27.28 13.06 -15.71
N THR A 36 -26.20 12.73 -16.42
CA THR A 36 -24.81 12.91 -15.95
C THR A 36 -23.94 13.55 -17.03
N TRP A 37 -22.83 14.13 -16.63
CA TRP A 37 -21.80 14.67 -17.53
C TRP A 37 -20.68 13.65 -17.76
N TYR A 38 -19.99 13.78 -18.89
CA TYR A 38 -18.82 12.98 -19.22
C TYR A 38 -17.75 13.82 -19.93
N ALA A 39 -16.49 13.49 -19.69
CA ALA A 39 -15.35 14.07 -20.40
C ALA A 39 -14.84 13.08 -21.46
N MET A 40 -14.56 13.55 -22.67
CA MET A 40 -14.04 12.74 -23.78
C MET A 40 -13.06 13.53 -24.65
N PHE A 41 -11.79 13.19 -24.60
CA PHE A 41 -10.71 13.95 -25.25
C PHE A 41 -9.57 13.04 -25.71
N TYR A 42 -8.67 13.58 -26.53
CA TYR A 42 -7.44 12.91 -26.93
C TYR A 42 -6.26 13.41 -26.11
N ALA A 43 -5.38 12.51 -25.71
CA ALA A 43 -4.09 12.85 -25.11
C ALA A 43 -3.01 11.83 -25.51
N LYS A 44 -1.75 12.25 -25.56
CA LYS A 44 -0.62 11.38 -25.90
C LYS A 44 -0.32 10.45 -24.72
N ASP A 45 -0.13 9.17 -24.99
CA ASP A 45 0.38 8.24 -23.97
C ASP A 45 1.90 8.37 -23.80
N TYR A 46 2.48 7.51 -22.95
CA TYR A 46 3.93 7.49 -22.70
C TYR A 46 4.77 7.14 -23.94
N LYS A 47 4.17 6.59 -25.01
CA LYS A 47 4.82 6.33 -26.30
C LYS A 47 4.63 7.48 -27.29
N GLY A 48 3.98 8.57 -26.88
CA GLY A 48 3.67 9.71 -27.74
C GLY A 48 2.45 9.50 -28.66
N VAL A 49 1.73 8.37 -28.51
CA VAL A 49 0.58 8.04 -29.37
C VAL A 49 -0.67 8.70 -28.81
N ASN A 50 -1.41 9.43 -29.65
CA ASN A 50 -2.69 10.01 -29.27
C ASN A 50 -3.72 8.91 -29.01
N LYS A 51 -4.26 8.85 -27.79
CA LYS A 51 -5.34 7.95 -27.39
C LYS A 51 -6.56 8.73 -26.95
N LYS A 52 -7.73 8.17 -27.24
CA LYS A 52 -9.02 8.70 -26.78
C LYS A 52 -9.27 8.24 -25.35
N TYR A 53 -9.53 9.19 -24.46
CA TYR A 53 -9.91 8.95 -23.08
C TYR A 53 -11.36 9.36 -22.88
N LYS A 54 -12.10 8.59 -22.07
CA LYS A 54 -13.49 8.87 -21.74
C LYS A 54 -13.75 8.53 -20.27
N LYS A 55 -14.31 9.48 -19.52
CA LYS A 55 -14.81 9.24 -18.16
C LYS A 55 -16.22 9.80 -18.04
N THR A 56 -17.13 9.00 -17.50
CA THR A 56 -18.56 9.30 -17.42
C THR A 56 -19.05 9.33 -15.98
N GLY A 57 -20.22 9.90 -15.74
CA GLY A 57 -20.94 9.79 -14.46
C GLY A 57 -20.75 10.98 -13.53
N PHE A 58 -20.24 12.10 -14.03
CA PHE A 58 -20.13 13.34 -13.26
C PHE A 58 -21.52 13.93 -13.04
N LYS A 59 -21.79 14.49 -11.85
CA LYS A 59 -23.09 15.12 -11.57
C LYS A 59 -23.15 16.51 -12.19
N LYS A 60 -22.02 17.21 -12.23
CA LYS A 60 -21.92 18.58 -12.73
C LYS A 60 -20.96 18.68 -13.91
N LYS A 61 -21.23 19.63 -14.84
CA LYS A 61 -20.33 19.96 -15.95
C LYS A 61 -18.91 20.31 -15.46
N LYS A 62 -18.84 21.08 -14.39
CA LYS A 62 -17.59 21.55 -13.78
C LYS A 62 -16.67 20.39 -13.35
N GLU A 63 -17.23 19.35 -12.73
CA GLU A 63 -16.47 18.17 -12.31
C GLU A 63 -15.85 17.43 -13.51
N ALA A 64 -16.58 17.35 -14.63
CA ALA A 64 -16.07 16.76 -15.85
C ALA A 64 -14.97 17.62 -16.51
N GLN A 65 -15.07 18.95 -16.42
CA GLN A 65 -14.06 19.89 -16.90
C GLN A 65 -12.77 19.80 -16.05
N GLU A 66 -12.90 19.83 -14.73
CA GLU A 66 -11.78 19.69 -13.80
C GLU A 66 -11.05 18.36 -14.00
N TYR A 67 -11.79 17.27 -14.20
CA TYR A 67 -11.19 15.98 -14.50
C TYR A 67 -10.36 16.00 -15.78
N GLU A 68 -10.87 16.58 -16.87
CA GLU A 68 -10.12 16.65 -18.12
C GLU A 68 -8.83 17.47 -17.98
N TYR A 69 -8.94 18.62 -17.30
CA TYR A 69 -7.81 19.50 -17.07
C TYR A 69 -6.72 18.83 -16.23
N GLU A 70 -7.09 18.21 -15.11
CA GLU A 70 -6.16 17.47 -14.26
C GLU A 70 -5.55 16.26 -15.00
N PHE A 71 -6.33 15.57 -15.82
CA PHE A 71 -5.82 14.44 -16.60
C PHE A 71 -4.75 14.88 -17.61
N LYS A 72 -4.96 16.01 -18.28
CA LYS A 72 -3.95 16.59 -19.19
C LYS A 72 -2.68 16.97 -18.44
N LYS A 73 -2.78 17.59 -17.26
CA LYS A 73 -1.60 17.90 -16.42
C LYS A 73 -0.84 16.64 -16.02
N LYS A 74 -1.57 15.59 -15.62
CA LYS A 74 -1.02 14.29 -15.22
C LYS A 74 -0.22 13.64 -16.37
N ILE A 75 -0.77 13.61 -17.58
CA ILE A 75 -0.06 13.10 -18.77
C ILE A 75 1.14 13.95 -19.14
N ALA A 76 1.01 15.28 -19.06
CA ALA A 76 2.10 16.20 -19.33
C ALA A 76 3.20 16.17 -18.26
N LYS A 77 3.02 15.38 -17.18
CA LYS A 77 3.88 15.37 -15.99
C LYS A 77 4.11 16.78 -15.42
N SER A 78 3.09 17.62 -15.50
CA SER A 78 3.17 19.00 -15.01
C SER A 78 3.13 19.03 -13.48
N MET A 79 4.03 19.77 -12.84
CA MET A 79 3.98 19.99 -11.38
C MET A 79 2.80 20.85 -10.93
N ASN A 80 2.00 21.39 -11.87
CA ASN A 80 0.71 22.00 -11.56
C ASN A 80 -0.39 20.95 -11.32
N MET A 81 -0.12 19.64 -11.51
CA MET A 81 -1.09 18.60 -11.19
C MET A 81 -1.36 18.57 -9.68
N SER A 82 -2.54 18.12 -9.28
CA SER A 82 -2.84 17.88 -7.88
C SER A 82 -1.95 16.79 -7.27
N PHE A 83 -1.72 16.84 -5.97
CA PHE A 83 -1.00 15.80 -5.25
C PHE A 83 -1.69 14.43 -5.35
N GLN A 84 -3.02 14.41 -5.41
CA GLN A 84 -3.81 13.22 -5.70
C GLN A 84 -3.42 12.61 -7.05
N SER A 85 -3.29 13.42 -8.11
CA SER A 85 -2.84 12.96 -9.43
C SER A 85 -1.43 12.38 -9.39
N LEU A 86 -0.52 13.01 -8.64
CA LEU A 86 0.84 12.50 -8.44
C LEU A 86 0.84 11.17 -7.68
N TYR A 87 0.04 11.05 -6.62
CA TYR A 87 -0.15 9.81 -5.89
C TYR A 87 -0.65 8.69 -6.80
N GLU A 88 -1.61 8.94 -7.68
CA GLU A 88 -2.10 7.92 -8.60
C GLU A 88 -1.00 7.40 -9.54
N LEU A 89 -0.15 8.29 -10.07
CA LEU A 89 1.00 7.91 -10.89
C LEU A 89 2.01 7.07 -10.09
N TYR A 90 2.37 7.55 -8.90
CA TYR A 90 3.28 6.87 -7.98
C TYR A 90 2.75 5.49 -7.60
N PHE A 91 1.48 5.41 -7.23
CA PHE A 91 0.87 4.19 -6.69
C PHE A 91 0.65 3.14 -7.77
N GLU A 92 0.35 3.55 -9.01
CA GLU A 92 0.32 2.64 -10.16
C GLU A 92 1.68 1.99 -10.40
N ASP A 93 2.76 2.76 -10.27
CA ASP A 93 4.12 2.25 -10.38
C ASP A 93 4.50 1.35 -9.18
N TYR A 94 4.24 1.84 -7.97
CA TYR A 94 4.57 1.19 -6.71
C TYR A 94 3.95 -0.21 -6.62
N ARG A 95 2.66 -0.35 -6.94
CA ARG A 95 1.93 -1.62 -6.81
C ARG A 95 2.41 -2.72 -7.76
N LYS A 96 3.05 -2.36 -8.88
CA LYS A 96 3.60 -3.33 -9.85
C LYS A 96 4.93 -3.94 -9.37
N ARG A 97 5.60 -3.30 -8.42
CA ARG A 97 6.97 -3.64 -7.97
C ARG A 97 7.04 -4.15 -6.53
N HIS A 98 5.93 -4.10 -5.78
CA HIS A 98 5.91 -4.41 -4.35
C HIS A 98 4.86 -5.48 -4.01
N LYS A 99 5.12 -6.22 -2.92
CA LYS A 99 4.21 -7.26 -2.42
C LYS A 99 2.87 -6.67 -1.94
N PRO A 100 1.76 -7.43 -2.02
CA PRO A 100 0.43 -6.97 -1.64
C PRO A 100 0.33 -6.34 -0.24
N THR A 101 1.06 -6.87 0.75
CA THR A 101 1.13 -6.31 2.12
C THR A 101 1.65 -4.88 2.13
N ALA A 102 2.80 -4.63 1.49
CA ALA A 102 3.39 -3.30 1.40
C ALA A 102 2.49 -2.33 0.63
N VAL A 103 1.89 -2.79 -0.47
CA VAL A 103 0.93 -2.01 -1.26
C VAL A 103 -0.27 -1.58 -0.41
N ASN A 104 -0.82 -2.49 0.39
CA ASN A 104 -1.95 -2.19 1.27
C ASN A 104 -1.59 -1.20 2.38
N THR A 105 -0.42 -1.36 3.00
CA THR A 105 0.08 -0.43 4.02
C THR A 105 0.25 0.98 3.44
N VAL A 106 0.94 1.11 2.31
CA VAL A 106 1.15 2.40 1.65
C VAL A 106 -0.17 3.05 1.23
N ALA A 107 -1.08 2.28 0.63
CA ALA A 107 -2.42 2.77 0.27
C ALA A 107 -3.19 3.31 1.48
N THR A 108 -3.09 2.60 2.61
CA THR A 108 -3.74 3.00 3.87
C THR A 108 -3.15 4.29 4.41
N PHE A 109 -1.82 4.44 4.40
CA PHE A 109 -1.16 5.67 4.84
C PHE A 109 -1.57 6.87 3.99
N PHE A 110 -1.58 6.71 2.66
CA PHE A 110 -2.04 7.78 1.78
C PHE A 110 -3.50 8.14 2.05
N ARG A 111 -4.39 7.15 2.00
CA ARG A 111 -5.84 7.37 2.15
C ARG A 111 -6.23 8.00 3.49
N LEU A 112 -5.62 7.56 4.59
CA LEU A 112 -6.05 7.98 5.94
C LEU A 112 -5.28 9.18 6.49
N HIS A 113 -4.07 9.44 6.02
CA HIS A 113 -3.17 10.38 6.67
C HIS A 113 -2.56 11.44 5.76
N ILE A 114 -2.31 11.14 4.49
CA ILE A 114 -1.57 12.07 3.61
C ILE A 114 -2.52 12.81 2.66
N LEU A 115 -3.34 12.06 1.91
CA LEU A 115 -4.28 12.63 0.93
C LEU A 115 -5.31 13.58 1.54
N PRO A 116 -5.84 13.38 2.76
CA PRO A 116 -6.77 14.32 3.36
C PRO A 116 -6.21 15.75 3.49
N PHE A 117 -4.90 15.89 3.67
CA PHE A 117 -4.24 17.19 3.81
C PHE A 117 -3.75 17.72 2.45
N PHE A 118 -3.06 16.89 1.66
CA PHE A 118 -2.39 17.36 0.45
C PHE A 118 -3.16 17.17 -0.86
N GLY A 119 -4.19 16.32 -0.89
CA GLY A 119 -4.76 15.74 -2.12
C GLY A 119 -5.09 16.74 -3.22
N GLU A 120 -5.76 17.84 -2.86
CA GLU A 120 -6.21 18.88 -3.80
C GLU A 120 -5.15 19.95 -4.09
N ILE A 121 -4.02 19.93 -3.39
CA ILE A 121 -2.97 20.93 -3.52
C ILE A 121 -2.11 20.61 -4.75
N GLU A 122 -1.82 21.61 -5.57
CA GLU A 122 -0.89 21.45 -6.69
C GLU A 122 0.52 21.14 -6.18
N VAL A 123 1.20 20.17 -6.81
CA VAL A 123 2.49 19.65 -6.33
C VAL A 123 3.55 20.75 -6.18
N ASN A 124 3.60 21.70 -7.12
CA ASN A 124 4.54 22.83 -7.11
C ASN A 124 4.31 23.84 -5.97
N LYS A 125 3.13 23.82 -5.34
CA LYS A 125 2.79 24.70 -4.21
C LYS A 125 3.12 24.08 -2.86
N ILE A 126 3.45 22.78 -2.80
CA ILE A 126 3.75 22.11 -1.55
C ILE A 126 5.14 22.51 -1.06
N THR A 127 5.18 23.13 0.12
CA THR A 127 6.41 23.60 0.75
C THR A 127 6.77 22.75 1.97
N SER A 128 8.03 22.85 2.41
CA SER A 128 8.47 22.24 3.67
C SER A 128 7.68 22.72 4.89
N PHE A 129 7.20 23.97 4.87
CA PHE A 129 6.35 24.53 5.92
C PHE A 129 5.00 23.79 5.99
N MET A 130 4.35 23.54 4.85
CA MET A 130 3.09 22.77 4.83
C MET A 130 3.28 21.33 5.34
N ILE A 131 4.44 20.74 5.10
CA ILE A 131 4.77 19.42 5.65
C ILE A 131 4.93 19.48 7.18
N ARG A 132 5.48 20.57 7.71
CA ARG A 132 5.55 20.80 9.16
C ARG A 132 4.16 20.96 9.77
N GLU A 133 3.28 21.71 9.12
CA GLU A 133 1.88 21.85 9.58
C GLU A 133 1.15 20.51 9.58
N TRP A 134 1.29 19.73 8.50
CA TRP A 134 0.77 18.36 8.46
C TRP A 134 1.37 17.45 9.55
N GLN A 135 2.67 17.60 9.86
CA GLN A 135 3.30 16.87 10.95
C GLN A 135 2.70 17.26 12.31
N ASN A 136 2.38 18.54 12.54
CA ASN A 136 1.71 19.01 13.75
C ASN A 136 0.32 18.37 13.89
N GLU A 137 -0.49 18.34 12.82
CA GLU A 137 -1.78 17.61 12.84
C GLU A 137 -1.60 16.12 13.16
N MET A 138 -0.55 15.50 12.65
CA MET A 138 -0.23 14.10 12.93
C MET A 138 0.26 13.85 14.36
N LEU A 139 0.74 14.86 15.09
CA LEU A 139 1.10 14.75 16.51
C LEU A 139 -0.14 14.68 17.40
N GLU A 140 -1.21 15.36 17.01
CA GLU A 140 -2.49 15.45 17.74
C GLU A 140 -3.49 14.37 17.30
N LYS A 141 -3.21 13.67 16.18
CA LYS A 141 -4.10 12.66 15.66
C LYS A 141 -4.22 11.47 16.62
N GLU A 142 -5.47 11.07 16.88
CA GLU A 142 -5.80 9.90 17.71
C GLU A 142 -6.32 8.73 16.87
N HIS A 143 -6.14 7.53 17.43
CA HIS A 143 -6.84 6.32 17.03
C HIS A 143 -8.29 6.36 17.52
N GLY A 144 -9.16 5.49 17.00
CA GLY A 144 -10.56 5.41 17.43
C GLY A 144 -10.77 5.04 18.91
N ASN A 145 -9.70 4.66 19.61
CA ASN A 145 -9.68 4.39 21.05
C ASN A 145 -9.14 5.58 21.89
N GLY A 146 -8.97 6.77 21.28
CA GLY A 146 -8.46 7.98 21.93
C GLY A 146 -6.95 8.02 22.17
N GLN A 147 -6.19 7.03 21.70
CA GLN A 147 -4.73 7.03 21.87
C GLN A 147 -4.03 7.71 20.70
N LEU A 148 -3.02 8.52 20.97
CA LEU A 148 -2.17 9.11 19.95
C LEU A 148 -1.41 8.05 19.14
N PHE A 149 -1.09 8.38 17.89
CA PHE A 149 -0.25 7.52 17.06
C PHE A 149 1.12 7.32 17.69
N SER A 150 1.61 6.07 17.66
CA SER A 150 2.97 5.77 18.09
C SER A 150 4.01 6.51 17.24
N GLU A 151 5.17 6.80 17.84
CA GLU A 151 6.31 7.42 17.16
C GLU A 151 6.78 6.63 15.92
N ASN A 152 6.69 5.30 15.97
CA ASN A 152 7.01 4.44 14.84
C ASN A 152 5.97 4.55 13.71
N SER A 153 4.69 4.66 14.05
CA SER A 153 3.62 4.88 13.07
C SER A 153 3.80 6.21 12.36
N LYS A 154 4.03 7.30 13.11
CA LYS A 154 4.35 8.64 12.60
C LYS A 154 5.53 8.59 11.63
N SER A 155 6.62 7.94 12.05
CA SER A 155 7.84 7.81 11.23
C SER A 155 7.58 7.06 9.91
N ASN A 156 6.82 5.96 9.94
CA ASN A 156 6.50 5.18 8.74
C ASN A 156 5.58 5.94 7.76
N ILE A 157 4.61 6.70 8.27
CA ILE A 157 3.72 7.53 7.44
C ILE A 157 4.55 8.63 6.75
N TYR A 158 5.40 9.34 7.49
CA TYR A 158 6.27 10.36 6.92
C TYR A 158 7.30 9.79 5.93
N ALA A 159 7.89 8.64 6.21
CA ALA A 159 8.79 7.96 5.27
C ALA A 159 8.08 7.62 3.95
N THR A 160 6.79 7.30 4.01
CA THR A 160 5.96 7.03 2.82
C THR A 160 5.73 8.29 1.99
N LEU A 161 5.40 9.42 2.62
CA LEU A 161 5.32 10.73 1.96
C LEU A 161 6.64 11.10 1.29
N LYS A 162 7.74 11.02 2.03
CA LYS A 162 9.09 11.31 1.55
C LYS A 162 9.49 10.42 0.37
N SER A 163 9.12 9.14 0.39
CA SER A 163 9.36 8.19 -0.69
C SER A 163 8.68 8.60 -1.99
N MET A 164 7.44 9.08 -1.93
CA MET A 164 6.74 9.54 -3.13
C MET A 164 7.38 10.79 -3.72
N PHE A 165 7.79 11.77 -2.90
CA PHE A 165 8.52 12.93 -3.39
C PHE A 165 9.88 12.56 -3.97
N ASN A 166 10.61 11.60 -3.38
CA ASN A 166 11.84 11.06 -3.98
C ASN A 166 11.59 10.37 -5.34
N TRP A 167 10.47 9.68 -5.47
CA TRP A 167 10.07 9.10 -6.76
C TRP A 167 9.71 10.19 -7.78
N ALA A 168 9.01 11.24 -7.34
CA ALA A 168 8.63 12.37 -8.19
C ALA A 168 9.85 13.18 -8.68
N THR A 169 10.86 13.40 -7.83
CA THR A 169 12.11 14.03 -8.26
C THR A 169 12.85 13.19 -9.29
N LYS A 170 12.82 11.86 -9.14
CA LYS A 170 13.50 10.95 -10.06
C LYS A 170 12.78 10.74 -11.39
N TYR A 171 11.44 10.73 -11.41
CA TYR A 171 10.67 10.27 -12.59
C TYR A 171 9.59 11.23 -13.11
N GLN A 172 9.26 12.30 -12.37
CA GLN A 172 8.20 13.27 -12.69
C GLN A 172 8.71 14.72 -12.79
N ASN A 173 10.03 14.94 -12.87
CA ASN A 173 10.64 16.28 -13.02
C ASN A 173 10.33 17.25 -11.85
N LEU A 174 10.08 16.74 -10.65
CA LEU A 174 10.04 17.60 -9.48
C LEU A 174 11.46 18.09 -9.18
N ASN A 175 11.67 19.40 -9.13
CA ASN A 175 13.00 20.00 -8.96
C ASN A 175 13.67 19.56 -7.65
N GLU A 176 12.94 19.63 -6.53
CA GLU A 176 13.46 19.25 -5.22
C GLU A 176 12.38 18.62 -4.34
N ASN A 177 12.79 17.67 -3.50
CA ASN A 177 11.91 17.05 -2.53
C ASN A 177 11.68 18.02 -1.35
N PRO A 178 10.43 18.45 -1.07
CA PRO A 178 10.13 19.35 0.06
C PRO A 178 10.43 18.72 1.44
N CYS A 179 10.64 17.40 1.52
CA CYS A 179 11.09 16.69 2.73
C CYS A 179 12.62 16.63 2.91
N LYS A 180 13.43 17.18 2.01
CA LYS A 180 14.89 16.92 1.97
C LYS A 180 15.60 17.33 3.26
N ASN A 181 15.30 18.52 3.79
CA ASN A 181 15.98 19.12 4.95
C ASN A 181 15.16 19.10 6.26
N MET A 182 14.08 18.31 6.30
CA MET A 182 13.10 18.30 7.39
C MET A 182 13.45 17.39 8.58
N GLY A 183 14.62 16.73 8.58
CA GLY A 183 15.00 15.77 9.62
C GLY A 183 14.09 14.54 9.67
N THR A 184 14.11 13.83 10.81
CA THR A 184 13.24 12.67 11.07
C THR A 184 11.94 13.11 11.75
N PHE A 185 10.83 12.53 11.33
CA PHE A 185 9.55 12.63 12.06
C PHE A 185 9.33 11.37 12.91
N GLY A 186 8.91 11.58 14.14
CA GLY A 186 8.83 10.54 15.17
C GLY A 186 10.20 10.18 15.79
N SER A 187 10.17 9.60 16.99
CA SER A 187 11.35 9.13 17.73
C SER A 187 11.49 7.61 17.75
N LYS A 188 12.71 7.10 17.55
CA LYS A 188 13.07 5.70 17.83
C LYS A 188 13.56 5.47 19.26
N LYS A 189 13.73 6.55 20.05
CA LYS A 189 14.42 6.51 21.35
C LYS A 189 13.58 5.91 22.48
N ASN A 190 12.25 5.94 22.38
CA ASN A 190 11.34 5.49 23.44
C ASN A 190 10.73 4.12 23.13
N ARG A 191 11.54 3.16 22.66
CA ARG A 191 11.04 1.78 22.55
C ARG A 191 11.08 1.16 23.94
N SER A 192 9.90 0.85 24.48
CA SER A 192 9.81 0.01 25.67
C SER A 192 10.53 -1.31 25.40
N GLU A 193 11.25 -1.81 26.39
CA GLU A 193 11.88 -3.11 26.31
C GLU A 193 10.82 -4.19 26.05
N MET A 194 11.11 -5.08 25.09
CA MET A 194 10.22 -6.20 24.79
C MET A 194 10.38 -7.23 25.90
N LYS A 195 9.30 -7.53 26.62
CA LYS A 195 9.30 -8.63 27.59
C LYS A 195 9.34 -9.96 26.83
N ILE A 196 10.33 -10.78 27.14
CA ILE A 196 10.55 -12.09 26.53
C ILE A 196 10.20 -13.16 27.58
N TRP A 197 9.48 -14.20 27.17
CA TRP A 197 9.19 -15.33 28.04
C TRP A 197 10.42 -16.18 28.25
N SER A 198 10.67 -16.56 29.52
CA SER A 198 11.59 -17.64 29.82
C SER A 198 10.99 -18.99 29.45
N VAL A 199 11.81 -20.05 29.41
CA VAL A 199 11.33 -21.43 29.21
C VAL A 199 10.28 -21.80 30.26
N ASN A 200 10.52 -21.45 31.52
CA ASN A 200 9.59 -21.70 32.62
C ASN A 200 8.26 -20.94 32.47
N ASP A 201 8.28 -19.69 31.98
CA ASP A 201 7.04 -18.95 31.72
C ASP A 201 6.23 -19.60 30.59
N PHE A 202 6.93 -20.06 29.55
CA PHE A 202 6.30 -20.75 28.43
C PHE A 202 5.72 -22.11 28.85
N GLU A 203 6.44 -22.89 29.64
CA GLU A 203 5.96 -24.18 30.17
C GLU A 203 4.68 -24.01 31.00
N LYS A 204 4.64 -23.03 31.91
CA LYS A 204 3.42 -22.69 32.67
C LYS A 204 2.26 -22.30 31.76
N PHE A 205 2.54 -21.53 30.70
CA PHE A 205 1.52 -21.14 29.72
C PHE A 205 0.95 -22.36 28.98
N ILE A 206 1.82 -23.28 28.54
CA ILE A 206 1.42 -24.51 27.87
C ILE A 206 0.61 -25.42 28.79
N GLU A 207 1.00 -25.56 30.06
CA GLU A 207 0.25 -26.36 31.05
C GLU A 207 -1.20 -25.88 31.19
N VAL A 208 -1.41 -24.56 31.26
CA VAL A 208 -2.75 -23.97 31.30
C VAL A 208 -3.56 -24.28 30.04
N LEU A 209 -2.93 -24.29 28.86
CA LEU A 209 -3.60 -24.69 27.62
C LEU A 209 -3.96 -26.17 27.61
N GLU A 210 -3.08 -27.04 28.08
CA GLU A 210 -3.30 -28.49 28.16
C GLU A 210 -4.44 -28.85 29.12
N LEU A 211 -4.52 -28.21 30.29
CA LEU A 211 -5.60 -28.40 31.25
C LEU A 211 -6.97 -28.05 30.63
N LYS A 212 -7.08 -26.87 30.02
CA LYS A 212 -8.31 -26.43 29.31
C LYS A 212 -8.70 -27.34 28.16
N ASN A 213 -7.71 -28.01 27.56
CA ASN A 213 -7.93 -28.90 26.44
C ASN A 213 -8.46 -30.27 26.89
N LYS A 214 -7.95 -30.80 28.02
CA LYS A 214 -8.48 -32.00 28.66
C LYS A 214 -9.95 -31.85 29.04
N GLU A 215 -10.35 -30.67 29.52
CA GLU A 215 -11.76 -30.33 29.82
C GLU A 215 -12.68 -30.35 28.58
N LYS A 216 -12.13 -30.26 27.36
CA LYS A 216 -12.88 -30.22 26.09
C LYS A 216 -12.80 -31.51 25.26
N ASN A 217 -12.64 -32.66 25.92
CA ASN A 217 -12.48 -33.99 25.33
C ASN A 217 -11.10 -34.29 24.70
N GLY A 218 -10.03 -33.68 25.22
CA GLY A 218 -8.66 -34.22 25.12
C GLY A 218 -8.01 -34.28 23.72
N LYS A 219 -8.60 -33.67 22.69
CA LYS A 219 -7.99 -33.58 21.35
C LYS A 219 -6.75 -32.71 21.42
N TYR A 220 -5.57 -33.11 20.94
CA TYR A 220 -4.42 -32.21 20.90
C TYR A 220 -4.79 -30.92 20.15
N SER A 221 -4.78 -29.77 20.83
CA SER A 221 -5.28 -28.52 20.27
C SER A 221 -4.24 -27.95 19.31
N ASP A 222 -4.65 -27.63 18.08
CA ASP A 222 -3.84 -26.92 17.08
C ASP A 222 -3.08 -25.73 17.71
N SER A 223 -3.71 -25.05 18.68
CA SER A 223 -3.12 -23.92 19.39
C SER A 223 -1.85 -24.29 20.16
N ILE A 224 -1.81 -25.45 20.82
CA ILE A 224 -0.64 -25.90 21.61
C ILE A 224 0.55 -26.13 20.68
N ILE A 225 0.33 -26.85 19.58
CA ILE A 225 1.37 -27.11 18.58
C ILE A 225 1.86 -25.81 17.95
N VAL A 226 0.94 -24.90 17.60
CA VAL A 226 1.30 -23.57 17.05
C VAL A 226 2.24 -22.84 18.00
N PHE A 227 1.91 -22.75 19.30
CA PHE A 227 2.75 -22.06 20.27
C PHE A 227 4.10 -22.76 20.49
N LYS A 228 4.11 -24.10 20.56
CA LYS A 228 5.35 -24.88 20.69
C LYS A 228 6.28 -24.67 19.49
N ILE A 229 5.76 -24.70 18.27
CA ILE A 229 6.55 -24.38 17.07
C ILE A 229 7.11 -22.97 17.18
N LEU A 230 6.28 -21.95 17.43
CA LEU A 230 6.74 -20.56 17.50
C LEU A 230 7.86 -20.36 18.53
N PHE A 231 7.70 -20.93 19.72
CA PHE A 231 8.64 -20.78 20.82
C PHE A 231 9.98 -21.48 20.53
N TRP A 232 9.95 -22.75 20.11
CA TRP A 232 11.16 -23.55 19.93
C TRP A 232 11.93 -23.25 18.64
N THR A 233 11.25 -22.75 17.62
CA THR A 233 11.85 -22.56 16.28
C THR A 233 12.07 -21.09 15.93
N GLY A 234 11.47 -20.16 16.67
CA GLY A 234 11.54 -18.72 16.39
C GLY A 234 10.91 -18.33 15.05
N LEU A 235 10.03 -19.17 14.50
CA LEU A 235 9.29 -18.88 13.27
C LEU A 235 8.44 -17.61 13.44
N ARG A 236 8.36 -16.81 12.37
CA ARG A 236 7.34 -15.74 12.34
C ARG A 236 5.97 -16.37 12.13
N ILE A 237 4.92 -15.79 12.70
CA ILE A 237 3.55 -16.32 12.57
C ILE A 237 3.12 -16.54 11.12
N GLY A 238 3.48 -15.63 10.20
CA GLY A 238 3.20 -15.80 8.78
C GLY A 238 4.00 -16.93 8.13
N GLU A 239 5.19 -17.27 8.62
CA GLU A 239 5.96 -18.44 8.17
C GLU A 239 5.26 -19.72 8.64
N LEU A 240 4.86 -19.78 9.92
CA LEU A 240 4.13 -20.92 10.49
C LEU A 240 2.80 -21.18 9.75
N LEU A 241 1.99 -20.14 9.54
CA LEU A 241 0.69 -20.25 8.88
C LEU A 241 0.78 -20.67 7.39
N ALA A 242 1.98 -20.61 6.79
CA ALA A 242 2.23 -21.04 5.42
C ALA A 242 2.81 -22.44 5.30
N LEU A 243 3.08 -23.12 6.44
CA LEU A 243 3.59 -24.47 6.45
C LEU A 243 2.57 -25.44 5.86
N SER A 244 3.08 -26.36 5.05
CA SER A 244 2.40 -27.57 4.63
C SER A 244 3.09 -28.78 5.25
N GLU A 245 2.44 -29.94 5.23
CA GLU A 245 3.02 -31.20 5.75
C GLU A 245 4.38 -31.51 5.11
N ASN A 246 4.54 -31.22 3.81
CA ASN A 246 5.77 -31.43 3.07
C ASN A 246 6.94 -30.53 3.51
N ASP A 247 6.66 -29.44 4.23
CA ASP A 247 7.70 -28.55 4.74
C ASP A 247 8.30 -29.07 6.07
N ILE A 248 7.69 -30.07 6.72
CA ILE A 248 8.12 -30.60 8.02
C ILE A 248 8.75 -31.97 7.83
N ASN A 249 10.06 -32.05 8.00
CA ASN A 249 10.80 -33.30 7.92
C ASN A 249 11.19 -33.78 9.32
N LEU A 250 10.41 -34.72 9.86
CA LEU A 250 10.65 -35.28 11.20
C LEU A 250 11.86 -36.21 11.25
N GLU A 251 12.17 -36.91 10.15
CA GLU A 251 13.34 -37.81 10.06
C GLU A 251 14.64 -37.00 9.99
N GLY A 252 14.67 -36.00 9.11
CA GLY A 252 15.75 -35.03 8.97
C GLY A 252 15.78 -33.96 10.07
N LYS A 253 14.77 -33.93 10.95
CA LYS A 253 14.63 -33.03 12.10
C LYS A 253 14.68 -31.54 11.74
N PHE A 254 13.97 -31.13 10.69
CA PHE A 254 13.91 -29.71 10.30
C PHE A 254 12.55 -29.31 9.71
N ILE A 255 12.26 -27.99 9.77
CA ILE A 255 11.21 -27.33 8.99
C ILE A 255 11.84 -26.50 7.88
N ASP A 256 11.36 -26.65 6.65
CA ASP A 256 11.75 -25.85 5.50
C ASP A 256 10.89 -24.57 5.40
N ILE A 257 11.52 -23.42 5.64
CA ILE A 257 10.87 -22.11 5.58
C ILE A 257 11.08 -21.51 4.20
N ASN A 258 10.11 -21.68 3.31
CA ASN A 258 10.16 -21.17 1.93
C ASN A 258 8.94 -20.29 1.54
N LYS A 259 7.94 -20.18 2.42
CA LYS A 259 6.68 -19.44 2.19
C LYS A 259 6.31 -18.56 3.38
N THR A 260 5.46 -17.58 3.13
CA THR A 260 4.80 -16.78 4.17
C THR A 260 3.36 -16.46 3.77
N PHE A 261 2.47 -16.54 4.74
CA PHE A 261 1.04 -16.27 4.63
C PHE A 261 0.71 -14.86 5.13
N SER A 262 -0.20 -14.19 4.44
CA SER A 262 -0.78 -12.93 4.88
C SER A 262 -2.24 -12.83 4.46
N HIS A 263 -3.08 -12.31 5.35
CA HIS A 263 -4.50 -12.04 5.09
C HIS A 263 -4.71 -10.53 4.93
N ILE A 264 -5.20 -10.10 3.78
CA ILE A 264 -5.37 -8.68 3.45
C ILE A 264 -6.71 -8.48 2.76
N ASN A 265 -7.54 -7.57 3.27
CA ASN A 265 -8.83 -7.20 2.67
C ASN A 265 -9.69 -8.43 2.30
N LYS A 266 -9.81 -9.39 3.25
CA LYS A 266 -10.56 -10.65 3.08
C LYS A 266 -9.99 -11.59 2.02
N LYS A 267 -8.71 -11.45 1.65
CA LYS A 267 -8.02 -12.32 0.70
C LYS A 267 -6.73 -12.86 1.30
N ASP A 268 -6.47 -14.12 0.99
CA ASP A 268 -5.28 -14.83 1.42
C ASP A 268 -4.18 -14.73 0.37
N TYR A 269 -2.95 -14.51 0.84
CA TYR A 269 -1.75 -14.43 0.00
C TYR A 269 -0.67 -15.32 0.59
N ILE A 270 -0.28 -16.34 -0.17
CA ILE A 270 0.93 -17.12 0.08
C ILE A 270 2.00 -16.59 -0.87
N THR A 271 3.10 -16.10 -0.31
CA THR A 271 4.21 -15.53 -1.08
C THR A 271 5.55 -16.04 -0.56
N THR A 272 6.63 -15.80 -1.30
CA THR A 272 7.98 -16.04 -0.78
C THR A 272 8.31 -15.12 0.40
N PRO A 273 9.26 -15.47 1.27
CA PRO A 273 9.80 -14.55 2.28
C PRO A 273 10.32 -13.24 1.67
N LYS A 274 10.47 -12.20 2.49
CA LYS A 274 10.86 -10.86 2.00
C LYS A 274 12.27 -10.84 1.40
N THR A 275 13.19 -11.65 1.93
CA THR A 275 14.58 -11.74 1.47
C THR A 275 14.94 -13.19 1.19
N LEU A 276 15.88 -13.41 0.27
CA LEU A 276 16.40 -14.75 -0.03
C LEU A 276 16.98 -15.41 1.22
N GLY A 277 17.71 -14.65 2.06
CA GLY A 277 18.25 -15.16 3.32
C GLY A 277 17.21 -15.53 4.37
N SER A 278 15.93 -15.21 4.17
CA SER A 278 14.85 -15.72 5.04
C SER A 278 14.42 -17.15 4.68
N ILE A 279 14.80 -17.64 3.49
CA ILE A 279 14.60 -19.03 3.08
C ILE A 279 15.64 -19.89 3.77
N ARG A 280 15.21 -20.83 4.61
CA ARG A 280 16.11 -21.57 5.50
C ARG A 280 15.47 -22.86 5.99
N LYS A 281 16.32 -23.80 6.42
CA LYS A 281 15.89 -24.94 7.24
C LYS A 281 16.09 -24.59 8.72
N VAL A 282 15.07 -24.80 9.53
CA VAL A 282 15.12 -24.60 10.98
C VAL A 282 15.09 -25.97 11.66
N LEU A 283 16.10 -26.25 12.49
CA LEU A 283 16.20 -27.53 13.19
C LEU A 283 15.10 -27.65 14.26
N LEU A 284 14.59 -28.86 14.42
CA LEU A 284 13.56 -29.22 15.38
C LEU A 284 14.20 -29.85 16.63
N PRO A 285 13.91 -29.36 17.85
CA PRO A 285 14.26 -30.06 19.08
C PRO A 285 13.48 -31.38 19.22
N GLU A 286 14.06 -32.36 19.90
CA GLU A 286 13.44 -33.69 20.07
C GLU A 286 12.10 -33.66 20.80
N THR A 287 11.95 -32.74 21.75
CA THR A 287 10.69 -32.52 22.46
C THR A 287 9.57 -32.14 21.49
N LEU A 288 9.85 -31.22 20.56
CA LEU A 288 8.91 -30.78 19.54
C LEU A 288 8.64 -31.87 18.49
N ILE A 289 9.64 -32.68 18.13
CA ILE A 289 9.45 -33.80 17.19
C ILE A 289 8.45 -34.80 17.77
N SER A 290 8.61 -35.16 19.04
CA SER A 290 7.71 -36.08 19.74
C SER A 290 6.26 -35.55 19.76
N ASP A 291 6.10 -34.26 20.05
CA ASP A 291 4.79 -33.59 20.04
C ASP A 291 4.15 -33.57 18.64
N LEU A 292 4.93 -33.30 17.60
CA LEU A 292 4.45 -33.27 16.21
C LEU A 292 4.05 -34.66 15.72
N GLN A 293 4.80 -35.70 16.07
CA GLN A 293 4.46 -37.10 15.75
C GLN A 293 3.10 -37.48 16.34
N LEU A 294 2.89 -37.16 17.63
CA LEU A 294 1.61 -37.40 18.29
C LEU A 294 0.46 -36.66 17.59
N TYR A 295 0.65 -35.36 17.33
CA TYR A 295 -0.34 -34.51 16.65
C TYR A 295 -0.74 -35.04 15.25
N PHE A 296 0.23 -35.43 14.42
CA PHE A 296 -0.05 -35.99 13.08
C PHE A 296 -0.76 -37.35 13.15
N SER A 297 -0.45 -38.17 14.16
CA SER A 297 -1.12 -39.45 14.35
C SER A 297 -2.60 -39.30 14.71
N GLU A 298 -2.94 -38.30 15.54
CA GLU A 298 -4.32 -38.03 15.95
C GLU A 298 -5.15 -37.41 14.83
N THR A 299 -4.58 -36.43 14.13
CA THR A 299 -5.24 -35.76 13.00
C THR A 299 -5.51 -36.71 11.83
N SER A 300 -4.58 -37.62 11.53
CA SER A 300 -4.76 -38.66 10.50
C SER A 300 -5.95 -39.58 10.81
N LYS A 301 -6.12 -40.01 12.06
CA LYS A 301 -7.26 -40.84 12.49
C LYS A 301 -8.59 -40.09 12.33
N ILE A 302 -8.62 -38.80 12.63
CA ILE A 302 -9.83 -37.97 12.48
C ILE A 302 -10.22 -37.82 11.00
N ASN A 303 -9.25 -37.63 10.10
CA ASN A 303 -9.53 -37.49 8.68
C ASN A 303 -10.04 -38.80 8.04
N GLN A 304 -9.64 -39.96 8.57
CA GLN A 304 -10.20 -41.25 8.16
C GLN A 304 -11.64 -41.44 8.67
N ASN A 305 -11.93 -41.04 9.90
CA ASN A 305 -13.27 -41.16 10.50
C ASN A 305 -14.30 -40.18 9.92
N LYS A 306 -13.86 -39.07 9.30
CA LYS A 306 -14.74 -38.11 8.59
C LYS A 306 -15.06 -38.52 7.14
N LYS A 307 -14.40 -39.54 6.60
CA LYS A 307 -14.61 -40.06 5.24
C LYS A 307 -15.62 -41.22 5.18
N ILE A 308 -16.34 -41.49 6.27
CA ILE A 308 -17.42 -42.49 6.35
C ILE A 308 -18.76 -41.78 6.34
#